data_AF-A0A7S2V2C0-F1
#
_entry.id   AF-A0A7S2V2C0-F1
#
_cell.length_a   1.000
_cell.length_b   1.000
_cell.length_c   1.000
_cell.angle_alpha   90.00
_cell.angle_beta   90.00
_cell.angle_gamma   90.00
#
_symmetry.space_group_name_H-M   'P 1'
#
loop_
_entity.id
_entity.type
_entity.pdbx_description
1 polymer ?
#
loop_
_entity_poly.entity_id
_entity_poly.type
_entity_poly.pdbx_seq_one_letter_code
_entity_poly.pdbx_strand_id
1 'polypeptide(L)'
;PSASAEALPEPCRWLMCDQKSPIIDFYPKDVPCDPNGKAMPWLWVVLLPFIDQKRLLEALTPAYEQFTEEEVKRNSFGPMYLFVHSQHKSAGQLLDLYEDPSGGEG
;
A
#
# COMPACT_ATOMS: atom_id res chain seq x y z
N PRO A 1 -9.55 7.61 -0.21
CA PRO A 1 -10.85 7.97 -0.82
C PRO A 1 -10.63 8.38 -2.28
N SER A 2 -11.68 8.49 -3.08
CA SER A 2 -11.60 8.92 -4.50
C SER A 2 -10.91 10.28 -4.68
N ALA A 3 -11.06 11.18 -3.72
CA ALA A 3 -10.35 12.46 -3.67
C ALA A 3 -8.81 12.35 -3.59
N SER A 4 -8.27 11.16 -3.29
CA SER A 4 -6.83 10.88 -3.23
C SER A 4 -6.38 9.89 -4.30
N ALA A 5 -7.16 9.71 -5.37
CA ALA A 5 -6.84 8.76 -6.44
C ALA A 5 -5.47 9.02 -7.08
N GLU A 6 -5.01 10.27 -7.08
CA GLU A 6 -3.69 10.65 -7.59
C GLU A 6 -2.51 9.96 -6.90
N ALA A 7 -2.70 9.43 -5.67
CA ALA A 7 -1.69 8.64 -4.97
C ALA A 7 -1.45 7.26 -5.61
N LEU A 8 -2.35 6.80 -6.49
CA LEU A 8 -2.23 5.55 -7.24
C LEU A 8 -1.66 5.77 -8.65
N PRO A 9 -1.09 4.72 -9.27
CA PRO A 9 -0.84 4.66 -10.72
C PRO A 9 -2.07 5.12 -11.51
N GLU A 10 -1.83 5.81 -12.63
CA GLU A 10 -2.89 6.35 -13.49
C GLU A 10 -3.92 5.28 -13.90
N PRO A 11 -3.53 4.05 -14.31
CA PRO A 11 -4.47 3.01 -14.71
C PRO A 11 -5.45 2.56 -13.62
N CYS A 12 -5.15 2.82 -12.34
CA CYS A 12 -6.01 2.44 -11.21
C CYS A 12 -7.03 3.52 -10.84
N ARG A 13 -6.81 4.78 -11.23
CA ARG A 13 -7.55 5.93 -10.65
C ARG A 13 -9.04 5.90 -10.96
N TRP A 14 -9.39 5.48 -12.18
CA TRP A 14 -10.78 5.40 -12.62
C TRP A 14 -11.59 4.41 -11.77
N LEU A 15 -10.96 3.36 -11.22
CA LEU A 15 -11.63 2.39 -10.34
C LEU A 15 -12.22 3.04 -9.08
N MET A 16 -11.69 4.19 -8.66
CA MET A 16 -12.18 4.94 -7.50
C MET A 16 -13.20 6.02 -7.84
N CYS A 17 -13.25 6.49 -9.09
CA CYS A 17 -13.92 7.74 -9.46
C CYS A 17 -15.03 7.57 -10.50
N ASP A 18 -14.92 6.59 -11.38
CA ASP A 18 -15.87 6.37 -12.48
C ASP A 18 -17.03 5.47 -12.04
N GLN A 19 -18.25 5.85 -12.39
CA GLN A 19 -19.46 5.07 -12.09
C GLN A 19 -19.52 3.72 -12.81
N LYS A 20 -18.72 3.54 -13.86
CA LYS A 20 -18.56 2.26 -14.56
C LYS A 20 -17.57 1.33 -13.86
N SER A 21 -16.88 1.78 -12.81
CA SER A 21 -15.99 0.92 -12.04
C SER A 21 -16.78 -0.21 -11.37
N PRO A 22 -16.30 -1.47 -11.48
CA PRO A 22 -16.95 -2.63 -10.84
C PRO A 22 -16.86 -2.60 -9.31
N ILE A 23 -16.10 -1.66 -8.74
CA ILE A 23 -15.87 -1.49 -7.31
C ILE A 23 -16.14 -0.05 -6.84
N ILE A 24 -16.93 0.72 -7.59
CA ILE A 24 -17.24 2.12 -7.23
C ILE A 24 -17.95 2.25 -5.87
N ASP A 25 -18.70 1.22 -5.47
CA ASP A 25 -19.37 1.10 -4.17
C ASP A 25 -18.40 1.09 -2.98
N PHE A 26 -17.11 0.80 -3.20
CA PHE A 26 -16.09 0.91 -2.15
C PHE A 26 -15.71 2.36 -1.82
N TYR A 27 -16.13 3.33 -2.64
CA TYR A 27 -15.75 4.73 -2.53
C TYR A 27 -16.98 5.66 -2.45
N PRO A 28 -17.85 5.49 -1.43
CA PRO A 28 -18.97 6.40 -1.21
C PRO A 28 -18.49 7.84 -1.01
N LYS A 29 -19.21 8.80 -1.61
CA LYS A 29 -18.93 10.24 -1.45
C LYS A 29 -19.24 10.73 -0.03
N ASP A 30 -20.35 10.27 0.50
CA ASP A 30 -20.83 10.59 1.85
C ASP A 30 -20.87 9.30 2.67
N VAL A 31 -20.23 9.32 3.84
CA VAL A 31 -20.19 8.18 4.76
C VAL A 31 -20.87 8.58 6.06
N PRO A 32 -21.87 7.82 6.54
CA PRO A 32 -22.48 8.11 7.82
C PRO A 32 -21.49 7.82 8.95
N CYS A 33 -21.53 8.67 9.98
CA CYS A 33 -20.75 8.50 11.20
C CYS A 33 -21.70 8.35 12.39
N ASP A 34 -21.42 7.39 13.27
CA ASP A 34 -22.16 7.16 14.51
C ASP A 34 -21.37 7.71 15.70
N PRO A 35 -21.94 8.67 16.45
CA PRO A 35 -21.33 9.17 17.68
C PRO A 35 -21.03 8.10 18.72
N ASN A 36 -21.84 7.03 18.80
CA ASN A 36 -21.72 5.95 19.78
C ASN A 36 -21.45 6.45 21.22
N GLY A 37 -22.20 7.49 21.63
CA GLY A 37 -22.06 8.13 22.94
C GLY A 37 -20.83 9.02 23.14
N LYS A 38 -20.08 9.36 22.08
CA LYS A 38 -18.89 10.20 22.14
C LYS A 38 -19.18 11.64 21.72
N ALA A 39 -18.67 12.58 22.50
CA ALA A 39 -18.88 14.02 22.27
C ALA A 39 -18.11 14.59 21.08
N MET A 40 -16.94 14.01 20.75
CA MET A 40 -16.04 14.59 19.76
C MET A 40 -16.04 13.75 18.46
N PRO A 41 -16.18 14.38 17.27
CA PRO A 41 -16.30 13.67 16.00
C PRO A 41 -15.17 12.70 15.64
N TRP A 42 -13.94 12.96 16.09
CA TRP A 42 -12.80 12.05 15.87
C TRP A 42 -12.88 10.74 16.67
N LEU A 43 -13.82 10.66 17.62
CA LEU A 43 -14.15 9.44 18.37
C LEU A 43 -15.35 8.70 17.78
N TRP A 44 -15.99 9.26 16.75
CA TRP A 44 -17.16 8.67 16.13
C TRP A 44 -16.75 7.49 15.25
N VAL A 45 -17.66 6.54 15.08
CA VAL A 45 -17.47 5.38 14.24
C VAL A 45 -17.84 5.75 12.80
N VAL A 46 -16.87 5.65 11.89
CA VAL A 46 -17.12 5.82 10.45
C VAL A 46 -17.71 4.52 9.91
N LEU A 47 -18.93 4.57 9.38
CA LEU A 47 -19.65 3.39 8.91
C LEU A 47 -19.33 3.10 7.43
N LEU A 48 -18.07 2.79 7.15
CA LEU A 48 -17.65 2.32 5.82
C LEU A 48 -18.05 0.85 5.60
N PRO A 49 -18.50 0.48 4.39
CA PRO A 49 -18.62 -0.93 4.04
C PRO A 49 -17.24 -1.58 4.03
N PHE A 50 -17.18 -2.86 4.44
CA PHE A 50 -15.96 -3.64 4.27
C PHE A 50 -15.71 -3.95 2.79
N ILE A 51 -14.45 -3.88 2.40
CA ILE A 51 -14.03 -4.20 1.03
C ILE A 51 -14.07 -5.71 0.81
N ASP A 52 -14.66 -6.13 -0.31
CA ASP A 52 -14.53 -7.48 -0.82
C ASP A 52 -13.17 -7.62 -1.53
N GLN A 53 -12.26 -8.40 -0.92
CA GLN A 53 -10.91 -8.60 -1.43
C GLN A 53 -10.89 -9.20 -2.84
N LYS A 54 -11.77 -10.16 -3.13
CA LYS A 54 -11.77 -10.85 -4.42
C LYS A 54 -12.20 -9.88 -5.53
N ARG A 55 -13.28 -9.12 -5.30
CA ARG A 55 -13.73 -8.09 -6.23
C ARG A 55 -12.66 -7.03 -6.49
N LEU A 56 -11.95 -6.60 -5.44
CA LEU A 56 -10.86 -5.63 -5.57
C LEU A 56 -9.74 -6.15 -6.46
N LEU A 57 -9.26 -7.38 -6.21
CA LEU A 57 -8.17 -7.97 -6.99
C LEU A 57 -8.56 -8.20 -8.45
N GLU A 58 -9.78 -8.69 -8.71
CA GLU A 58 -10.30 -8.87 -10.06
C GLU A 58 -10.38 -7.53 -10.83
N ALA A 59 -10.84 -6.47 -10.17
CA ALA A 59 -10.91 -5.14 -10.76
C ALA A 59 -9.54 -4.51 -11.06
N LEU A 60 -8.53 -4.81 -10.24
CA LEU A 60 -7.16 -4.30 -10.40
C LEU A 60 -6.34 -5.06 -11.44
N THR A 61 -6.68 -6.32 -11.72
CA THR A 61 -5.89 -7.19 -12.61
C THR A 61 -5.59 -6.56 -13.98
N PRO A 62 -6.58 -5.97 -14.69
CA PRO A 62 -6.31 -5.31 -15.98
C PRO A 62 -5.44 -4.04 -15.88
N ALA A 63 -5.39 -3.41 -14.70
CA ALA A 63 -4.55 -2.24 -14.48
C ALA A 63 -3.07 -2.62 -14.33
N TYR A 64 -2.77 -3.78 -13.73
CA TYR A 64 -1.39 -4.25 -13.56
C TYR A 64 -0.65 -4.46 -14.87
N GLU A 65 -1.34 -4.85 -15.94
CA GLU A 65 -0.76 -5.00 -17.28
C GLU A 65 -0.27 -3.68 -17.89
N GLN A 66 -0.73 -2.55 -17.35
CA GLN A 66 -0.40 -1.20 -17.81
C GLN A 66 0.63 -0.50 -16.93
N PHE A 67 1.12 -1.16 -15.88
CA PHE A 67 2.10 -0.57 -14.98
C PHE A 67 3.45 -0.42 -15.68
N THR A 68 4.08 0.73 -15.45
CA THR A 68 5.48 0.94 -15.81
C THR A 68 6.39 0.03 -14.99
N GLU A 69 7.61 -0.22 -15.47
CA GLU A 69 8.61 -1.01 -14.73
C GLU A 69 8.88 -0.44 -13.32
N GLU A 70 8.88 0.89 -13.18
CA GLU A 70 9.04 1.57 -11.90
C GLU A 70 7.86 1.28 -10.95
N GLU A 71 6.63 1.30 -11.45
CA GLU A 71 5.43 1.00 -10.66
C GLU A 71 5.38 -0.47 -10.25
N VAL A 72 5.77 -1.40 -11.13
CA VAL A 72 5.92 -2.81 -10.80
C VAL A 72 6.96 -2.99 -9.69
N LYS A 73 8.12 -2.33 -9.81
CA LYS A 73 9.17 -2.38 -8.79
C LYS A 73 8.70 -1.79 -7.46
N ARG A 74 7.97 -0.67 -7.46
CA ARG A 74 7.41 -0.05 -6.25
C ARG A 74 6.35 -0.94 -5.58
N ASN A 75 5.65 -1.77 -6.36
CA ASN A 75 4.66 -2.73 -5.87
C ASN A 75 5.27 -4.09 -5.47
N SER A 76 6.58 -4.15 -5.24
CA SER A 76 7.29 -5.35 -4.78
C SER A 76 7.84 -5.17 -3.36
N PHE A 77 8.14 -6.29 -2.69
CA PHE A 77 8.87 -6.26 -1.43
C PHE A 77 10.32 -5.79 -1.65
N GLY A 78 10.74 -4.79 -0.89
CA GLY A 78 12.09 -4.26 -0.93
C GLY A 78 13.02 -4.96 0.07
N PRO A 79 14.35 -4.86 -0.12
CA PRO A 79 15.33 -5.33 0.85
C PRO A 79 15.39 -4.43 2.08
N MET A 80 15.91 -4.98 3.18
CA MET A 80 16.30 -4.20 4.36
C MET A 80 17.68 -3.58 4.15
N TYR A 81 17.87 -2.33 4.58
CA TYR A 81 19.17 -1.67 4.57
C TYR A 81 19.69 -1.47 5.99
N LEU A 82 20.94 -1.88 6.23
CA LEU A 82 21.66 -1.60 7.46
C LEU A 82 22.77 -0.58 7.15
N PHE A 83 22.75 0.53 7.87
CA PHE A 83 23.79 1.55 7.77
C PHE A 83 24.66 1.52 9.01
N VAL A 84 25.98 1.48 8.80
CA VAL A 84 26.97 1.51 9.87
C VAL A 84 27.99 2.59 9.57
N HIS A 85 28.39 3.36 10.59
CA HIS A 85 29.46 4.33 10.42
C HIS A 85 30.76 3.60 10.07
N SER A 86 31.56 4.12 9.13
CA SER A 86 32.77 3.46 8.64
C SER A 86 33.81 3.17 9.74
N GLN A 87 33.77 3.92 10.84
CA GLN A 87 34.65 3.73 12.01
C GLN A 87 34.03 2.87 13.12
N HIS A 88 32.82 2.35 12.94
CA HIS A 88 32.19 1.49 13.92
C HIS A 88 32.90 0.13 13.96
N LYS A 89 33.10 -0.41 15.16
CA LYS A 89 33.88 -1.64 15.37
C LYS A 89 33.33 -2.86 14.61
N SER A 90 32.02 -2.89 14.34
CA SER A 90 31.38 -3.97 13.59
C SER A 90 31.28 -3.74 12.08
N ALA A 91 31.84 -2.65 11.55
CA ALA A 91 31.70 -2.32 10.13
C ALA A 91 32.31 -3.40 9.22
N GLY A 92 33.48 -3.95 9.57
CA GLY A 92 34.11 -5.04 8.81
C GLY A 92 33.24 -6.31 8.77
N GLN A 93 32.75 -6.76 9.93
CA GLN A 93 31.90 -7.95 10.02
C GLN A 93 30.59 -7.82 9.21
N LEU A 94 30.02 -6.62 9.17
CA LEU A 94 28.79 -6.36 8.40
C LEU A 94 29.05 -6.30 6.89
N LEU A 95 30.23 -5.86 6.46
CA LEU A 95 30.64 -5.90 5.05
C LEU A 95 30.87 -7.34 4.60
N ASP A 96 31.55 -8.15 5.42
CA ASP A 96 31.79 -9.57 5.11
C ASP A 96 30.46 -10.32 4.92
N LEU A 97 29.46 -10.07 5.79
CA LEU A 97 28.11 -10.65 5.68
C LEU A 97 27.33 -10.17 4.44
N TYR A 98 27.64 -8.99 3.92
CA TYR A 98 27.01 -8.46 2.70
C TYR A 98 27.59 -9.09 1.44
N GLU A 99 28.90 -9.39 1.44
CA GLU A 99 29.61 -10.00 0.31
C GLU A 99 29.39 -11.52 0.21
N ASP A 100 29.21 -12.22 1.35
CA ASP A 100 28.90 -13.66 1.42
C ASP A 100 27.60 -13.94 2.22
N PRO A 101 26.42 -13.83 1.59
CA PRO A 101 25.14 -14.10 2.24
C PRO A 101 24.91 -15.59 2.56
N SER A 102 25.75 -16.50 2.08
CA SER A 102 25.63 -17.96 2.28
C SER A 102 26.20 -18.46 3.62
N GLY A 103 26.94 -17.63 4.36
CA GLY A 103 27.63 -18.02 5.60
C GLY A 103 26.74 -18.16 6.85
N GLY A 104 25.42 -18.02 6.73
CA GLY A 104 24.49 -17.93 7.87
C GLY A 104 23.67 -19.18 8.22
N GLU A 105 23.77 -20.27 7.45
CA GLU A 105 23.13 -21.56 7.79
C GLU A 105 24.16 -22.53 8.37
N GLY A 106 24.32 -22.49 9.70
CA GLY A 106 25.10 -23.44 10.50
C GLY A 106 24.52 -23.59 11.89
#